data_AF-A0A1H6YZH3-F1
#
_entry.id   AF-A0A1H6YZH3-F1
#
_cell.length_a   1.000
_cell.length_b   1.000
_cell.length_c   1.000
_cell.angle_alpha   90.00
_cell.angle_beta   90.00
_cell.angle_gamma   90.00
#
_symmetry.space_group_name_H-M   'P 1'
#
loop_
_entity.id
_entity.type
_entity.pdbx_description
1 polymer ?
#
loop_
_entity_poly.entity_id
_entity_poly.type
_entity_poly.pdbx_seq_one_letter_code
_entity_poly.pdbx_strand_id
1 'polypeptide(L)'
;MFLRSDRVYLAITPFSNEHYWIDSLAGNSNSGNTDQFQDYAILVVPGPFSGYALEVHESDSFLNVEEFMQRMQAESDLKINVRSRIEKYRSSSGDSLEMVYRGDALHATGRINEKEVTFTDWSPAGVYTSDVLAIGEGVLRLKLGGKVQTMKWTKNGIERN
;
A
#
# COMPACT_ATOMS: atom_id res chain seq x y z
N MET A 1 10.19 1.83 -10.52
CA MET A 1 9.43 2.60 -11.55
C MET A 1 9.68 4.08 -11.31
N PHE A 2 9.68 4.90 -12.35
CA PHE A 2 9.95 6.34 -12.23
C PHE A 2 8.87 7.15 -12.91
N LEU A 3 8.40 8.19 -12.24
CA LEU A 3 7.46 9.18 -12.78
C LEU A 3 8.08 10.57 -12.69
N ARG A 4 7.71 11.45 -13.61
CA ARG A 4 8.19 12.83 -13.63
C ARG A 4 7.07 13.83 -13.86
N SER A 5 7.24 15.00 -13.28
CA SER A 5 6.50 16.23 -13.57
C SER A 5 7.50 17.38 -13.71
N ASP A 6 7.02 18.59 -14.00
CA ASP A 6 7.87 19.77 -14.18
C ASP A 6 8.66 20.18 -12.93
N ARG A 7 8.24 19.74 -11.74
CA ARG A 7 8.85 20.16 -10.46
C ARG A 7 9.34 19.02 -9.58
N VAL A 8 8.91 17.79 -9.89
CA VAL A 8 9.08 16.66 -8.98
C VAL A 8 9.37 15.40 -9.77
N TYR A 9 10.33 14.62 -9.27
CA TYR A 9 10.59 13.25 -9.67
C TYR A 9 10.15 12.29 -8.57
N LEU A 10 9.54 11.17 -9.00
CA LEU A 10 9.06 10.13 -8.11
C LEU A 10 9.71 8.80 -8.48
N ALA A 11 10.22 8.09 -7.47
CA ALA A 11 10.64 6.71 -7.59
C ALA A 11 9.70 5.83 -6.77
N ILE A 12 9.08 4.85 -7.45
CA ILE A 12 8.20 3.87 -6.83
C ILE A 12 8.88 2.52 -6.88
N THR A 13 9.12 1.92 -5.71
CA THR A 13 9.73 0.59 -5.57
C THR A 13 8.70 -0.38 -4.98
N PRO A 14 7.99 -1.16 -5.81
CA PRO A 14 7.10 -2.22 -5.33
C PRO A 14 7.87 -3.24 -4.50
N PHE A 15 7.23 -3.76 -3.45
CA PHE A 15 7.83 -4.80 -2.62
C PHE A 15 7.64 -6.23 -3.15
N SER A 16 7.30 -6.33 -4.43
CA SER A 16 7.28 -7.59 -5.18
C SER A 16 7.77 -7.34 -6.60
N ASN A 17 8.51 -8.32 -7.13
CA ASN A 17 8.90 -8.33 -8.54
C ASN A 17 7.68 -8.53 -9.44
N GLU A 18 6.62 -9.16 -8.92
CA GLU A 18 5.33 -9.24 -9.57
C GLU A 18 4.53 -7.99 -9.19
N HIS A 19 4.27 -7.12 -10.16
CA HIS A 19 3.39 -5.97 -10.01
C HIS A 19 2.80 -5.59 -11.37
N TYR A 20 1.62 -4.97 -11.35
CA TYR A 20 0.98 -4.47 -12.55
C TYR A 20 0.09 -3.27 -12.23
N TRP A 21 -0.14 -2.44 -13.24
CA TRP A 21 -1.08 -1.34 -13.17
C TRP A 21 -2.44 -1.77 -13.69
N ILE A 22 -3.50 -1.37 -12.98
CA ILE A 22 -4.84 -1.33 -13.52
C ILE A 22 -5.09 0.13 -13.88
N ASP A 23 -5.04 0.40 -15.18
CA ASP A 23 -5.44 1.69 -15.72
C ASP A 23 -6.97 1.74 -15.84
N SER A 24 -7.54 2.89 -15.54
CA SER A 24 -8.90 3.23 -15.97
C SER A 24 -8.98 3.11 -17.49
N LEU A 25 -9.58 2.03 -17.97
CA LEU A 25 -9.94 1.90 -19.38
C LEU A 25 -11.05 2.92 -19.65
N ALA A 26 -10.67 4.08 -20.17
CA ALA A 26 -11.61 4.99 -20.82
C ALA A 26 -12.33 4.21 -21.95
N GLY A 27 -13.55 3.73 -21.67
CA GLY A 27 -14.41 3.14 -22.71
C GLY A 27 -15.20 1.88 -22.36
N ASN A 28 -15.02 1.25 -21.20
CA ASN A 28 -15.89 0.11 -20.82
C ASN A 28 -16.92 0.54 -19.78
N SER A 29 -18.12 0.87 -20.27
CA SER A 29 -19.34 1.01 -19.46
C SER A 29 -19.75 -0.34 -18.89
N ASN A 30 -19.02 -0.85 -17.91
CA ASN A 30 -19.49 -1.92 -17.05
C ASN A 30 -20.34 -1.28 -15.95
N SER A 31 -21.58 -1.73 -15.84
CA SER A 31 -22.65 -1.15 -15.02
C SER A 31 -22.47 -1.38 -13.51
N GLY A 32 -21.30 -1.10 -12.96
CA GLY A 32 -21.04 -1.20 -11.52
C GLY A 32 -19.87 -0.33 -11.09
N ASN A 33 -20.16 0.78 -10.41
CA ASN A 33 -19.30 1.61 -9.54
C ASN A 33 -17.83 1.89 -9.95
N THR A 34 -17.43 1.65 -11.20
CA THR A 34 -16.07 1.93 -11.71
C THR A 34 -15.87 3.40 -12.11
N ASP A 35 -16.93 4.21 -12.14
CA ASP A 35 -16.84 5.64 -12.50
C ASP A 35 -16.03 6.48 -11.51
N GLN A 36 -15.79 6.01 -10.28
CA GLN A 36 -15.01 6.75 -9.27
C GLN A 36 -13.49 6.61 -9.46
N PHE A 37 -13.03 5.72 -10.34
CA PHE A 37 -11.61 5.46 -10.56
C PHE A 37 -11.09 5.98 -11.90
N GLN A 38 -11.89 6.78 -12.62
CA GLN A 38 -11.52 7.20 -13.98
C GLN A 38 -10.20 7.99 -14.05
N ASP A 39 -9.86 8.69 -12.96
CA ASP A 39 -8.64 9.50 -12.82
C ASP A 39 -7.50 8.81 -12.05
N TYR A 40 -7.69 7.54 -11.65
CA TYR A 40 -6.75 6.83 -10.79
C TYR A 40 -6.11 5.64 -11.51
N ALA A 41 -4.79 5.54 -11.42
CA ALA A 41 -4.06 4.31 -11.74
C ALA A 41 -3.88 3.51 -10.44
N ILE A 42 -4.24 2.23 -10.46
CA ILE A 42 -4.08 1.35 -9.30
C ILE A 42 -2.86 0.47 -9.51
N LEU A 43 -1.86 0.61 -8.63
CA LEU A 43 -0.73 -0.32 -8.58
C LEU A 43 -1.11 -1.55 -7.75
N VAL A 44 -1.11 -2.71 -8.38
CA VAL A 44 -1.31 -3.99 -7.70
C VAL A 44 0.04 -4.68 -7.50
N VAL A 45 0.35 -5.01 -6.24
CA VAL A 45 1.57 -5.71 -5.84
C VAL A 45 1.17 -7.04 -5.19
N PRO A 46 0.99 -8.12 -5.98
CA PRO A 46 0.66 -9.43 -5.44
C PRO A 46 1.82 -10.05 -4.67
N GLY A 47 1.49 -10.80 -3.62
CA GLY A 47 2.45 -11.61 -2.91
C GLY A 47 2.16 -11.78 -1.43
N PRO A 48 3.05 -12.48 -0.71
CA PRO A 48 3.01 -12.59 0.75
C PRO A 48 3.39 -11.27 1.44
N PHE A 49 3.87 -10.31 0.66
CA PHE A 49 4.22 -8.97 1.06
C PHE A 49 3.42 -7.98 0.23
N SER A 50 2.95 -6.91 0.86
CA SER A 50 2.11 -5.91 0.20
C SER A 50 2.65 -4.52 0.50
N GLY A 51 2.99 -3.79 -0.54
CA GLY A 51 3.40 -2.40 -0.38
C GLY A 51 4.33 -1.93 -1.48
N TYR A 52 4.73 -0.68 -1.35
CA TYR A 52 5.72 -0.02 -2.17
C TYR A 52 6.41 1.06 -1.34
N ALA A 53 7.65 1.37 -1.68
CA ALA A 53 8.28 2.62 -1.25
C ALA A 53 8.02 3.69 -2.30
N LEU A 54 7.80 4.92 -1.85
CA LEU A 54 7.71 6.11 -2.69
C LEU A 54 8.75 7.12 -2.21
N GLU A 55 9.70 7.45 -3.09
CA GLU A 55 10.63 8.55 -2.89
C GLU A 55 10.25 9.71 -3.80
N VAL A 56 10.19 10.91 -3.23
CA VAL A 56 9.76 12.13 -3.90
C VAL A 56 10.87 13.15 -3.76
N HIS A 57 11.35 13.68 -4.88
CA HIS A 57 12.40 14.67 -4.90
C HIS A 57 12.04 15.85 -5.81
N GLU A 58 12.48 17.04 -5.44
CA GLU A 58 12.41 18.22 -6.29
C GLU A 58 13.30 18.01 -7.53
N SER A 59 12.79 18.37 -8.71
CA SER A 59 13.50 18.12 -9.97
C SER A 59 14.78 18.95 -10.12
N ASP A 60 14.88 20.09 -9.42
CA ASP A 60 16.04 20.98 -9.40
C ASP A 60 17.19 20.48 -8.50
N SER A 61 16.94 19.44 -7.70
CA SER A 61 17.98 18.70 -6.97
C SER A 61 18.84 17.81 -7.89
N PHE A 62 18.54 17.78 -9.19
CA PHE A 62 19.18 16.95 -10.20
C PHE A 62 19.40 17.75 -11.49
N LEU A 63 20.44 17.41 -12.24
CA LEU A 63 20.72 17.98 -13.56
C LEU A 63 19.67 17.55 -14.59
N ASN A 64 19.18 16.31 -14.49
CA ASN A 64 18.17 15.73 -15.39
C ASN A 64 17.53 14.48 -14.77
N VAL A 65 16.55 13.91 -15.48
CA VAL A 65 15.81 12.71 -15.02
C VAL A 65 16.69 11.46 -15.04
N GLU A 66 17.66 11.38 -15.94
CA GLU A 66 18.59 10.24 -16.04
C GLU A 66 19.50 10.16 -14.80
N GLU A 67 20.03 11.29 -14.33
CA GLU A 67 20.80 11.36 -13.08
C GLU A 67 19.94 10.94 -11.88
N PHE A 68 18.70 11.42 -11.81
CA PHE A 68 17.75 10.99 -10.79
C PHE A 68 17.56 9.47 -10.80
N MET A 69 17.26 8.89 -11.97
CA MET A 69 17.06 7.45 -12.10
C MET A 69 18.31 6.65 -11.69
N GLN A 70 19.49 7.09 -12.12
CA GLN A 70 20.77 6.44 -11.77
C GLN A 70 21.02 6.51 -10.26
N ARG A 71 20.79 7.66 -9.63
CA ARG A 71 20.94 7.82 -8.18
C ARG A 71 20.00 6.90 -7.43
N MET A 72 18.72 6.89 -7.78
CA MET A 72 17.73 6.03 -7.11
C MET A 72 18.11 4.54 -7.24
N GLN A 73 18.57 4.11 -8.42
CA GLN A 73 19.01 2.73 -8.65
C GLN A 73 20.28 2.36 -7.89
N ALA A 74 21.18 3.32 -7.66
CA ALA A 74 22.45 3.10 -6.98
C ALA A 74 22.33 3.16 -5.44
N GLU A 75 21.48 4.03 -4.93
CA GLU A 75 21.43 4.36 -3.50
C GLU A 75 20.23 3.75 -2.76
N SER A 76 19.14 3.47 -3.47
CA SER A 76 17.95 2.86 -2.89
C SER A 76 18.03 1.34 -3.00
N ASP A 77 17.66 0.62 -1.95
CA ASP A 77 17.84 -0.82 -1.86
C ASP A 77 16.67 -1.48 -1.14
N LEU A 78 16.12 -2.54 -1.75
CA LEU A 78 15.04 -3.34 -1.21
C LEU A 78 15.55 -4.76 -0.96
N LYS A 79 15.44 -5.22 0.28
CA LYS A 79 15.76 -6.58 0.70
C LYS A 79 14.53 -7.26 1.25
N ILE A 80 14.16 -8.38 0.65
CA ILE A 80 13.03 -9.21 1.08
C ILE A 80 13.56 -10.54 1.61
N ASN A 81 13.19 -10.88 2.84
CA ASN A 81 13.42 -12.21 3.40
C ASN A 81 12.09 -12.94 3.53
N VAL A 82 11.81 -13.81 2.55
CA VAL A 82 10.58 -14.62 2.49
C VAL A 82 10.42 -15.53 3.71
N ARG A 83 11.52 -16.09 4.22
CA ARG A 83 11.49 -17.06 5.34
C ARG A 83 11.13 -16.40 6.66
N SER A 84 11.75 -15.26 6.96
CA SER A 84 11.46 -14.50 8.18
C SER A 84 10.27 -13.54 8.03
N ARG A 85 9.75 -13.38 6.81
CA ARG A 85 8.70 -12.42 6.46
C ARG A 85 9.06 -10.98 6.84
N ILE A 86 10.30 -10.60 6.52
CA ILE A 86 10.83 -9.26 6.80
C ILE A 86 11.19 -8.59 5.49
N GLU A 87 10.81 -7.32 5.35
CA GLU A 87 11.22 -6.45 4.27
C GLU A 87 12.02 -5.29 4.83
N LYS A 88 13.09 -4.93 4.14
CA LYS A 88 13.90 -3.77 4.48
C LYS A 88 14.08 -2.92 3.25
N TYR A 89 13.76 -1.65 3.37
CA TYR A 89 13.99 -0.66 2.35
C TYR A 89 14.96 0.40 2.86
N ARG A 90 15.94 0.76 2.06
CA ARG A 90 16.78 1.93 2.28
C ARG A 90 16.51 2.92 1.16
N SER A 91 16.15 4.14 1.51
CA SER A 91 15.96 5.22 0.54
C SER A 91 17.31 5.79 0.07
N SER A 92 17.28 6.50 -1.05
CA SER A 92 18.44 7.26 -1.55
C SER A 92 18.92 8.32 -0.55
N SER A 93 18.01 8.89 0.24
CA SER A 93 18.35 9.87 1.28
C SER A 93 19.01 9.26 2.52
N GLY A 94 18.98 7.93 2.65
CA GLY A 94 19.59 7.18 3.75
C GLY A 94 18.60 6.71 4.81
N ASP A 95 17.32 7.10 4.74
CA ASP A 95 16.29 6.57 5.63
C ASP A 95 16.11 5.07 5.43
N SER A 96 15.81 4.37 6.53
CA SER A 96 15.59 2.93 6.55
C SER A 96 14.19 2.59 7.03
N LEU A 97 13.50 1.74 6.28
CA LEU A 97 12.23 1.14 6.63
C LEU A 97 12.44 -0.35 6.86
N GLU A 98 11.90 -0.89 7.94
CA GLU A 98 11.78 -2.32 8.18
C GLU A 98 10.29 -2.64 8.34
N MET A 99 9.79 -3.65 7.64
CA MET A 99 8.44 -4.18 7.78
C MET A 99 8.49 -5.67 8.13
N VAL A 100 7.69 -6.09 9.11
CA VAL A 100 7.63 -7.47 9.59
C VAL A 100 6.19 -7.97 9.48
N TYR A 101 5.99 -9.00 8.67
CA TYR A 101 4.68 -9.58 8.41
C TYR A 101 4.51 -10.85 9.24
N ARG A 102 3.40 -10.92 9.99
CA ARG A 102 3.09 -12.08 10.81
C ARG A 102 1.85 -12.79 10.28
N GLY A 103 1.81 -14.11 10.40
CA GLY A 103 0.65 -14.90 9.96
C GLY A 103 -0.59 -14.74 10.83
N ASP A 104 -0.45 -14.10 11.99
CA ASP A 104 -1.50 -13.88 12.98
C ASP A 104 -1.95 -12.41 13.07
N ALA A 105 -1.47 -11.55 12.18
CA ALA A 105 -1.82 -10.13 12.10
C ALA A 105 -2.31 -9.77 10.69
N LEU A 106 -3.27 -8.85 10.62
CA LEU A 106 -3.81 -8.36 9.34
C LEU A 106 -2.91 -7.31 8.67
N HIS A 107 -1.98 -6.72 9.43
CA HIS A 107 -1.02 -5.72 8.94
C HIS A 107 0.40 -6.08 9.40
N ALA A 108 1.40 -5.61 8.63
CA ALA A 108 2.78 -5.67 9.06
C ALA A 108 3.02 -4.69 10.21
N THR A 109 3.97 -5.00 11.10
CA THR A 109 4.57 -3.98 11.97
C THR A 109 5.73 -3.33 11.23
N GLY A 110 6.10 -2.10 11.61
CA GLY A 110 7.10 -1.36 10.86
C GLY A 110 7.96 -0.46 11.72
N ARG A 111 9.14 -0.13 11.21
CA ARG A 111 10.07 0.84 11.80
C ARG A 111 10.62 1.73 10.72
N ILE A 112 10.68 3.03 10.97
CA ILE A 112 11.41 3.99 10.16
C ILE A 112 12.56 4.53 11.01
N ASN A 113 13.79 4.37 10.54
CA ASN A 113 15.00 4.78 11.26
C ASN A 113 15.00 4.26 12.70
N GLU A 114 14.79 2.95 12.85
CA GLU A 114 14.69 2.22 14.13
C GLU A 114 13.49 2.59 15.01
N LYS A 115 12.80 3.69 14.72
CA LYS A 115 11.60 4.11 15.44
C LYS A 115 10.40 3.32 14.95
N GLU A 116 9.71 2.66 15.88
CA GLU A 116 8.48 1.93 15.57
C GLU A 116 7.40 2.85 15.00
N VAL A 117 6.81 2.41 13.90
CA VAL A 117 5.64 3.02 13.28
C VAL A 117 4.46 2.18 13.73
N THR A 118 3.70 2.72 14.67
CA THR A 118 2.48 2.07 15.14
C THR A 118 1.39 2.30 14.11
N PHE A 119 1.13 1.28 13.28
CA PHE A 119 0.07 1.33 12.25
C PHE A 119 -1.35 1.26 12.83
N THR A 120 -1.52 1.10 14.15
CA THR A 120 -2.84 1.21 14.80
C THR A 120 -3.38 2.63 14.81
N ASP A 121 -2.50 3.62 14.66
CA ASP A 121 -2.83 5.04 14.79
C ASP A 121 -2.71 5.79 13.45
N TRP A 122 -2.40 5.08 12.35
CA TRP A 122 -2.76 5.58 11.03
C TRP A 122 -4.28 5.75 11.02
N SER A 123 -4.72 6.89 10.48
CA SER A 123 -6.12 7.35 10.36
C SER A 123 -7.15 6.22 10.51
N PRO A 124 -8.32 6.46 11.13
CA PRO A 124 -9.43 5.50 11.17
C PRO A 124 -9.80 4.84 9.82
N ALA A 125 -9.22 5.23 8.69
CA ALA A 125 -9.13 4.60 7.37
C ALA A 125 -8.69 3.10 7.26
N GLY A 126 -8.79 2.29 8.31
CA GLY A 126 -9.21 0.88 8.16
C GLY A 126 -10.74 0.72 8.14
N VAL A 127 -11.44 1.85 8.26
CA VAL A 127 -12.90 1.97 8.26
C VAL A 127 -13.36 2.19 6.82
N TYR A 128 -13.92 1.15 6.23
CA TYR A 128 -14.73 1.29 5.03
C TYR A 128 -16.18 1.36 5.49
N THR A 129 -16.93 2.41 5.13
CA THR A 129 -18.36 2.49 5.44
C THR A 129 -19.15 2.84 4.19
N SER A 130 -20.10 1.98 3.84
CA SER A 130 -21.12 2.19 2.83
C SER A 130 -22.48 1.69 3.33
N ASP A 131 -23.54 1.94 2.57
CA ASP A 131 -24.89 1.44 2.89
C ASP A 131 -24.97 -0.10 2.95
N VAL A 132 -24.01 -0.79 2.31
CA VAL A 132 -24.01 -2.25 2.14
C VAL A 132 -22.90 -2.91 2.95
N LEU A 133 -21.76 -2.25 3.18
CA LEU A 133 -20.60 -2.83 3.85
C LEU A 133 -19.96 -1.81 4.78
N ALA A 134 -19.81 -2.18 6.06
CA ALA A 134 -18.97 -1.47 7.01
C ALA A 134 -17.87 -2.39 7.52
N ILE A 135 -16.62 -1.95 7.52
CA ILE A 135 -15.45 -2.64 8.08
C ILE A 135 -14.82 -1.64 9.05
N GLY A 136 -14.39 -2.09 10.22
CA GLY A 136 -13.73 -1.24 11.22
C GLY A 136 -13.76 -1.86 12.61
N GLU A 137 -12.81 -1.53 13.48
CA GLU A 137 -12.79 -1.96 14.89
C GLU A 137 -12.91 -3.49 15.10
N GLY A 138 -12.42 -4.29 14.16
CA GLY A 138 -12.54 -5.75 14.21
C GLY A 138 -13.95 -6.28 13.90
N VAL A 139 -14.79 -5.48 13.24
CA VAL A 139 -16.15 -5.82 12.84
C VAL A 139 -16.32 -5.62 11.33
N LEU A 140 -16.95 -6.59 10.67
CA LEU A 140 -17.47 -6.51 9.31
C LEU A 140 -19.00 -6.58 9.38
N ARG A 141 -19.69 -5.60 8.79
CA ARG A 141 -21.15 -5.51 8.75
C ARG A 141 -21.62 -5.45 7.30
N LEU A 142 -22.48 -6.38 6.90
CA LEU A 142 -23.09 -6.45 5.58
C LEU A 142 -24.58 -6.17 5.67
N LYS A 143 -25.12 -5.24 4.87
CA LYS A 143 -26.55 -4.95 4.79
C LYS A 143 -27.06 -5.31 3.39
N LEU A 144 -27.77 -6.42 3.28
CA LEU A 144 -28.30 -6.96 2.03
C LEU A 144 -29.81 -7.20 2.16
N GLY A 145 -30.60 -6.60 1.27
CA GLY A 145 -32.06 -6.81 1.23
C GLY A 145 -32.78 -6.48 2.56
N GLY A 146 -32.31 -5.47 3.29
CA GLY A 146 -32.85 -5.06 4.60
C GLY A 146 -32.37 -5.90 5.79
N LYS A 147 -31.60 -6.97 5.56
CA LYS A 147 -30.99 -7.78 6.63
C LYS A 147 -29.56 -7.33 6.88
N VAL A 148 -29.17 -7.28 8.16
CA VAL A 148 -27.81 -6.96 8.58
C VAL A 148 -27.14 -8.23 9.08
N GLN A 149 -25.96 -8.56 8.54
CA GLN A 149 -25.09 -9.61 9.03
C GLN A 149 -23.82 -8.98 9.60
N THR A 150 -23.36 -9.48 10.73
CA THR A 150 -22.18 -8.97 11.41
C THR A 150 -21.19 -10.10 11.69
N MET A 151 -19.93 -9.88 11.34
CA MET A 151 -18.81 -10.74 11.69
C MET A 151 -17.86 -9.97 12.59
N LYS A 152 -17.55 -10.51 13.76
CA LYS A 152 -16.63 -9.89 14.71
C LYS A 152 -15.43 -10.81 14.92
N TRP A 153 -14.23 -10.26 14.77
CA TRP A 153 -13.00 -10.96 15.11
C TRP A 153 -12.69 -10.75 16.60
N THR A 154 -12.60 -11.87 17.33
CA THR A 154 -12.22 -11.88 18.74
C THR A 154 -10.94 -12.67 18.93
N LYS A 155 -10.34 -12.58 20.12
CA LYS A 155 -9.19 -13.40 20.51
C LYS A 155 -9.47 -14.91 20.49
N ASN A 156 -10.74 -15.30 20.47
CA ASN A 156 -11.19 -16.70 20.51
C ASN A 156 -11.73 -17.20 19.16
N GLY A 157 -11.64 -16.39 18.09
CA GLY A 157 -12.13 -16.74 16.76
C GLY A 157 -13.15 -15.74 16.21
N ILE A 158 -13.92 -16.17 15.20
CA ILE A 158 -14.89 -15.33 14.49
C ILE A 158 -16.29 -15.60 15.03
N GLU A 159 -16.94 -14.55 15.55
CA GLU A 159 -18.35 -14.56 15.95
C GLU A 159 -19.22 -14.03 14.79
N ARG A 160 -20.37 -14.66 14.54
CA ARG A 160 -21.29 -14.30 13.44
C ARG A 160 -22.71 -14.12 13.99
N ASN A 161 -23.36 -13.00 13.67
CA ASN A 161 -24.75 -12.69 14.03
C ASN A 161 -25.52 -12.13 12.83
#